data_AF-A0A2N6AJF7-F1
#
_entry.id   AF-A0A2N6AJF7-F1
#
_cell.length_a   1.000
_cell.length_b   1.000
_cell.length_c   1.000
_cell.angle_alpha   90.00
_cell.angle_beta   90.00
_cell.angle_gamma   90.00
#
_symmetry.space_group_name_H-M   'P 1'
#
loop_
_entity.id
_entity.type
_entity.pdbx_description
1 polymer ?
#
loop_
_entity_poly.entity_id
_entity_poly.type
_entity_poly.pdbx_seq_one_letter_code
_entity_poly.pdbx_strand_id
1 'polypeptide(L)'
;LSFVIMVPLFVTSFDFVRRRIGGKKWKKLHKWSYPAYILMLVHVILVTDNIGHMAIYSFVLFIYVFFKFKNEGTALKIAKFVLLAFLLLNIGKTLISGQEASDLQKPDENLPDIASSGILYKDGTYIGTADGYGPDLTVQVTLEGNSISDIEIVSHNEKGSKFYMPAFDAIPARIIDSQSISVDAVSGSTYSSYGIMNAVGDALSDSIESGSIEEIDTPEHSEEEEHGTGKGKGNGEGLHKGNRE
;
A
#
# COMPACT_ATOMS: atom_id res chain seq x y z
N LEU A 1 2.55 30.49 -9.37
CA LEU A 1 2.69 31.58 -8.38
C LEU A 1 4.10 31.63 -7.76
N SER A 2 4.63 30.50 -7.28
CA SER A 2 5.94 30.37 -6.64
C SER A 2 7.13 30.76 -7.53
N PHE A 3 7.04 30.48 -8.83
CA PHE A 3 8.07 30.83 -9.81
C PHE A 3 8.26 32.36 -9.93
N VAL A 4 7.18 33.14 -9.84
CA VAL A 4 7.21 34.60 -9.94
C VAL A 4 7.90 35.23 -8.72
N ILE A 5 7.82 34.59 -7.55
CA ILE A 5 8.47 35.03 -6.31
C ILE A 5 9.97 34.64 -6.28
N MET A 6 10.36 33.55 -6.94
CA MET A 6 11.75 33.07 -6.98
C MET A 6 12.64 33.85 -7.94
N VAL A 7 12.08 34.41 -9.03
CA VAL A 7 12.87 35.15 -10.04
C VAL A 7 13.56 36.40 -9.45
N PRO A 8 12.89 37.26 -8.66
CA PRO A 8 13.56 38.38 -7.99
C PRO A 8 14.64 37.93 -7.00
N LEU A 9 14.39 36.85 -6.24
CA LEU A 9 15.36 36.30 -5.28
C LEU A 9 16.61 35.77 -5.98
N PHE A 10 16.43 35.03 -7.08
CA PHE A 10 17.50 34.52 -7.92
C PHE A 10 18.36 35.65 -8.50
N VAL A 11 17.73 36.71 -9.05
CA VAL A 11 18.46 37.87 -9.58
C VAL A 11 19.21 38.63 -8.48
N THR A 12 18.67 38.70 -7.26
CA THR A 12 19.36 39.34 -6.13
C THR A 12 20.51 38.52 -5.54
N SER A 13 20.66 37.26 -5.95
CA SER A 13 21.76 36.38 -5.53
C SER A 13 23.07 36.67 -6.28
N PHE A 14 23.04 37.34 -7.43
CA PHE A 14 24.25 37.63 -8.19
C PHE A 14 25.17 38.62 -7.47
N ASP A 15 26.46 38.30 -7.52
CA ASP A 15 27.51 39.00 -6.78
C ASP A 15 27.62 40.49 -7.18
N PHE A 16 27.25 40.81 -8.43
CA PHE A 16 27.13 42.17 -8.96
C PHE A 16 26.06 43.02 -8.24
N VAL A 17 24.89 42.44 -7.95
CA VAL A 17 23.77 43.12 -7.30
C VAL A 17 24.08 43.36 -5.82
N ARG A 18 24.72 42.39 -5.18
CA ARG A 18 25.19 42.49 -3.79
C ARG A 18 26.17 43.65 -3.59
N ARG A 19 27.11 43.84 -4.52
CA ARG A 19 28.08 44.95 -4.46
C ARG A 19 27.40 46.32 -4.66
N ARG A 20 26.37 46.40 -5.51
CA ARG A 20 25.65 47.64 -5.81
C ARG A 20 24.71 48.12 -4.68
N ILE A 21 24.06 47.19 -3.97
CA ILE A 21 23.08 47.52 -2.90
C ILE A 21 23.77 47.80 -1.54
N GLY A 22 25.01 47.32 -1.38
CA GLY A 22 25.78 47.44 -0.14
C GLY A 22 25.40 46.35 0.87
N GLY A 23 26.43 45.68 1.42
CA GLY A 23 26.27 44.43 2.18
C GLY A 23 25.30 44.49 3.37
N LYS A 24 25.15 45.66 4.03
CA LYS A 24 24.20 45.83 5.15
C LYS A 24 22.74 45.84 4.68
N LYS A 25 22.43 46.53 3.57
CA LYS A 25 21.09 46.58 2.97
C LYS A 25 20.74 45.25 2.30
N TRP A 26 21.71 44.62 1.63
CA TRP A 26 21.55 43.28 1.05
C TRP A 26 21.22 42.22 2.11
N LYS A 27 21.92 42.24 3.26
CA LYS A 27 21.59 41.36 4.39
C LYS A 27 20.17 41.58 4.94
N LYS A 28 19.66 42.82 4.94
CA LYS A 28 18.29 43.14 5.38
C LYS A 28 17.25 42.65 4.36
N LEU A 29 17.54 42.78 3.07
CA LEU A 29 16.68 42.32 1.99
C LEU A 29 16.59 40.79 1.95
N HIS A 30 17.73 40.10 2.11
CA HIS A 30 17.77 38.64 2.08
C HIS A 30 17.07 37.97 3.27
N LYS A 31 16.77 38.70 4.35
CA LYS A 31 15.92 38.18 5.44
C LYS A 31 14.49 37.87 4.97
N TRP A 32 14.03 38.50 3.88
CA TRP A 32 12.72 38.22 3.28
C TRP A 32 12.69 36.93 2.45
N SER A 33 13.83 36.28 2.19
CA SER A 33 13.83 34.96 1.55
C SER A 33 13.26 33.88 2.48
N TYR A 34 13.42 34.02 3.80
CA TYR A 34 12.94 33.03 4.76
C TYR A 34 11.41 32.82 4.73
N PRO A 35 10.56 33.85 4.76
CA PRO A 35 9.11 33.65 4.59
C PRO A 35 8.76 33.09 3.21
N ALA A 36 9.53 33.39 2.16
CA ALA A 36 9.31 32.80 0.84
C ALA A 36 9.60 31.28 0.81
N TYR A 37 10.63 30.81 1.53
CA TYR A 37 10.89 29.36 1.68
C TYR A 37 9.78 28.66 2.46
N ILE A 38 9.22 29.29 3.50
CA ILE A 38 8.10 28.73 4.26
C ILE A 38 6.86 28.63 3.37
N LEU A 39 6.53 29.68 2.61
CA LEU A 39 5.42 29.66 1.66
C LEU A 39 5.61 28.59 0.58
N MET A 40 6.85 28.40 0.12
CA MET A 40 7.18 27.35 -0.85
C MET A 40 6.95 25.95 -0.25
N LEU A 41 7.38 25.72 0.99
CA LEU A 41 7.14 24.46 1.68
C LEU A 41 5.64 24.18 1.91
N VAL A 42 4.89 25.21 2.31
CA VAL A 42 3.42 25.12 2.45
C VAL A 42 2.76 24.82 1.10
N HIS A 43 3.25 25.40 0.02
CA HIS A 43 2.74 25.11 -1.32
C HIS A 43 3.02 23.67 -1.76
N VAL A 44 4.23 23.17 -1.50
CA VAL A 44 4.59 21.77 -1.77
C VAL A 44 3.67 20.83 -0.99
N ILE A 45 3.43 21.12 0.29
CA ILE A 45 2.47 20.40 1.13
C ILE A 45 1.08 20.42 0.45
N LEU A 46 0.54 21.58 0.09
CA LEU A 46 -0.80 21.67 -0.52
C LEU A 46 -0.94 20.98 -1.89
N VAL A 47 0.15 20.73 -2.61
CA VAL A 47 0.13 20.11 -3.95
C VAL A 47 0.37 18.61 -3.88
N THR A 48 1.03 18.10 -2.84
CA THR A 48 1.31 16.66 -2.72
C THR A 48 0.19 15.94 -1.97
N ASP A 49 -0.58 15.09 -2.66
CA ASP A 49 -1.56 14.18 -2.04
C ASP A 49 -0.91 13.00 -1.29
N ASN A 50 0.43 12.94 -1.23
CA ASN A 50 1.16 11.86 -0.59
C ASN A 50 1.42 12.15 0.90
N ILE A 51 0.74 11.40 1.77
CA ILE A 51 0.82 11.50 3.24
C ILE A 51 2.25 11.38 3.79
N GLY A 52 3.10 10.54 3.19
CA GLY A 52 4.49 10.35 3.65
C GLY A 52 5.34 11.60 3.45
N HIS A 53 5.27 12.19 2.26
CA HIS A 53 5.97 13.45 1.99
C HIS A 53 5.45 14.60 2.86
N MET A 54 4.14 14.66 3.08
CA MET A 54 3.50 15.65 3.96
C MET A 54 4.02 15.61 5.40
N ALA A 55 4.18 14.41 5.95
CA ALA A 55 4.71 14.20 7.29
C ALA A 55 6.17 14.66 7.40
N ILE A 56 7.02 14.29 6.43
CA ILE A 56 8.43 14.66 6.40
C ILE A 56 8.60 16.18 6.32
N TYR A 57 7.87 16.86 5.42
CA TYR A 57 7.98 18.32 5.28
C TYR A 57 7.47 19.06 6.51
N SER A 58 6.39 18.59 7.12
CA SER A 58 5.86 19.15 8.37
C SER A 58 6.83 19.01 9.53
N PHE A 59 7.53 17.87 9.62
CA PHE A 59 8.54 17.61 10.64
C PHE A 59 9.78 18.51 10.47
N VAL A 60 10.28 18.65 9.24
CA VAL A 60 11.40 19.56 8.93
C VAL A 60 11.03 21.02 9.24
N LEU A 61 9.81 21.45 8.90
CA LEU A 61 9.31 22.78 9.23
C LEU A 61 9.25 23.00 10.74
N PHE A 62 8.75 22.01 11.47
CA PHE A 62 8.62 22.06 12.92
C PHE A 62 10.00 22.21 13.60
N ILE A 63 10.98 21.39 13.23
CA ILE A 63 12.37 21.50 13.73
C ILE A 63 12.94 22.89 13.45
N TYR A 64 12.76 23.39 12.22
CA TYR A 64 13.28 24.69 11.83
C TYR A 64 12.67 25.83 12.67
N VAL A 65 11.34 25.86 12.85
CA VAL A 65 10.66 26.86 13.68
C VAL A 65 11.04 26.71 15.16
N PHE A 66 11.24 25.47 15.63
CA PHE A 66 11.66 25.18 16.99
C PHE A 66 13.03 25.80 17.31
N PHE A 67 14.05 25.55 16.49
CA PHE A 67 15.41 26.06 16.69
C PHE A 67 15.56 27.55 16.39
N LYS A 68 14.87 28.08 15.39
CA LYS A 68 15.01 29.48 14.96
C LYS A 68 14.51 30.47 16.01
N PHE A 69 13.43 30.11 16.69
CA PHE A 69 12.67 31.00 17.57
C PHE A 69 12.81 30.58 19.03
N LYS A 70 14.05 30.56 19.54
CA LYS A 70 14.41 30.00 20.86
C LYS A 70 14.03 30.93 22.03
N ASN A 71 13.66 32.19 21.78
CA ASN A 71 13.38 33.17 22.83
C ASN A 71 12.21 34.08 22.44
N GLU A 72 10.98 33.73 22.82
CA GLU A 72 9.76 34.32 22.25
C GLU A 72 8.63 34.54 23.29
N GLY A 73 7.81 35.57 23.04
CA GLY A 73 6.58 35.86 23.75
C GLY A 73 5.48 34.80 23.57
N THR A 74 4.42 34.90 24.37
CA THR A 74 3.31 33.92 24.44
C THR A 74 2.66 33.61 23.09
N ALA A 75 2.51 34.60 22.21
CA ALA A 75 1.91 34.39 20.88
C ALA A 75 2.69 33.38 20.00
N LEU A 76 4.02 33.39 20.06
CA LEU A 76 4.82 32.46 19.25
C LEU A 76 4.87 31.06 19.85
N LYS A 77 4.68 30.94 21.18
CA LYS A 77 4.49 29.64 21.85
C LYS A 77 3.17 28.99 21.40
N ILE A 78 2.10 29.77 21.29
CA ILE A 78 0.80 29.30 20.79
C ILE A 78 0.93 28.88 19.32
N ALA A 79 1.59 29.68 18.47
CA ALA A 79 1.81 29.31 17.08
C ALA A 79 2.60 28.00 16.92
N LYS A 80 3.64 27.78 17.75
CA LYS A 80 4.38 26.50 17.79
C LYS A 80 3.51 25.33 18.24
N PHE A 81 2.65 25.53 19.23
CA PHE A 81 1.70 24.51 19.68
C PHE A 81 0.65 24.18 18.63
N VAL A 82 0.15 25.17 17.90
CA VAL A 82 -0.81 24.96 16.79
C VAL A 82 -0.12 24.22 15.64
N LEU A 83 1.12 24.56 15.30
CA LEU A 83 1.91 23.87 14.26
C LEU A 83 2.28 22.44 14.70
N LEU A 84 2.58 22.23 15.99
CA LEU A 84 2.81 20.91 16.56
C LEU A 84 1.53 20.07 16.60
N ALA A 85 0.39 20.65 16.98
CA ALA A 85 -0.89 19.98 16.96
C ALA A 85 -1.29 19.62 15.53
N PHE A 86 -1.03 20.48 14.55
CA PHE A 86 -1.22 20.18 13.14
C PHE A 86 -0.29 19.05 12.69
N LEU A 87 0.98 19.05 13.09
CA LEU A 87 1.90 17.94 12.85
C LEU A 87 1.37 16.62 13.44
N LEU A 88 0.90 16.64 14.69
CA LEU A 88 0.36 15.48 15.38
C LEU A 88 -0.97 14.99 14.76
N LEU A 89 -1.81 15.88 14.26
CA LEU A 89 -3.02 15.55 13.50
C LEU A 89 -2.68 14.89 12.16
N ASN A 90 -1.61 15.33 11.50
CA ASN A 90 -1.14 14.68 10.26
C ASN A 90 -0.54 13.29 10.55
N ILE A 91 0.23 13.13 11.63
CA ILE A 91 0.74 11.81 12.07
C ILE A 91 -0.41 10.88 12.50
N GLY A 92 -1.45 11.42 13.14
CA GLY A 92 -2.66 10.67 13.49
C GLY A 92 -3.37 10.11 12.27
N LYS A 93 -3.40 10.84 11.15
CA LYS A 93 -3.84 10.28 9.86
C LYS A 93 -2.93 9.13 9.41
N THR A 94 -1.60 9.26 9.54
CA THR A 94 -0.64 8.21 9.18
C THR A 94 -0.73 6.96 10.07
N LEU A 95 -1.16 7.07 11.32
CA LEU A 95 -1.34 5.92 12.23
C LEU A 95 -2.71 5.24 12.06
N ILE A 96 -3.74 5.99 11.65
CA ILE A 96 -5.07 5.44 11.34
C ILE A 96 -5.10 4.89 9.90
N SER A 97 -4.31 5.46 8.98
CA SER A 97 -4.04 4.93 7.63
C SER A 97 -2.81 4.02 7.59
N GLY A 98 -2.23 3.69 8.74
CA GLY A 98 -0.98 2.94 8.88
C GLY A 98 -1.17 1.63 9.63
N GLN A 99 -2.36 1.04 9.54
CA GLN A 99 -2.47 -0.39 9.72
C GLN A 99 -2.04 -1.06 8.42
N GLU A 100 -0.93 -1.78 8.56
CA GLU A 100 -0.37 -2.78 7.66
C GLU A 100 0.15 -2.25 6.33
N ALA A 101 1.48 -2.06 6.28
CA ALA A 101 2.18 -2.61 5.14
C ALA A 101 1.90 -4.12 5.16
N SER A 102 0.82 -4.53 4.49
CA SER A 102 0.53 -5.94 4.26
C SER A 102 1.76 -6.48 3.54
N ASP A 103 2.46 -7.40 4.18
CA ASP A 103 3.39 -8.25 3.45
C ASP A 103 2.56 -8.84 2.31
N LEU A 104 2.86 -8.47 1.06
CA LEU A 104 2.07 -8.89 -0.11
C LEU A 104 2.32 -10.38 -0.33
N GLN A 105 1.71 -11.17 0.53
CA GLN A 105 1.64 -12.61 0.48
C GLN A 105 0.69 -12.99 -0.66
N LYS A 106 0.89 -14.18 -1.22
CA LYS A 106 -0.16 -14.84 -2.02
C LYS A 106 -1.50 -14.70 -1.28
N PRO A 107 -2.62 -14.49 -1.98
CA PRO A 107 -3.94 -14.68 -1.40
C PRO A 107 -3.93 -15.99 -0.60
N ASP A 108 -4.45 -15.97 0.63
CA ASP A 108 -4.56 -17.18 1.44
C ASP A 108 -5.25 -18.26 0.60
N GLU A 109 -4.62 -19.43 0.44
CA GLU A 109 -5.18 -20.57 -0.28
C GLU A 109 -6.53 -21.03 0.32
N ASN A 110 -6.88 -20.55 1.52
CA ASN A 110 -8.16 -20.82 2.18
C ASN A 110 -9.25 -19.77 1.92
N LEU A 111 -9.05 -18.80 1.01
CA LEU A 111 -10.16 -17.96 0.53
C LEU A 111 -11.16 -18.84 -0.25
N PRO A 112 -12.47 -18.71 0.03
CA PRO A 112 -13.48 -19.60 -0.54
C PRO A 112 -13.48 -19.52 -2.07
N ASP A 113 -13.17 -20.65 -2.69
CA ASP A 113 -13.32 -20.84 -4.13
C ASP A 113 -14.80 -20.65 -4.50
N ILE A 114 -15.11 -19.76 -5.46
CA ILE A 114 -16.49 -19.39 -5.84
C ILE A 114 -17.28 -20.66 -6.21
N ALA A 115 -16.61 -21.64 -6.81
CA ALA A 115 -17.20 -22.90 -7.22
C ALA A 115 -17.39 -23.92 -6.07
N SER A 116 -16.65 -23.82 -4.96
CA SER A 116 -16.60 -24.87 -3.91
C SER A 116 -17.29 -24.51 -2.60
N SER A 117 -17.73 -23.26 -2.42
CA SER A 117 -18.02 -22.72 -1.08
C SER A 117 -19.50 -22.66 -0.70
N GLY A 118 -20.40 -23.05 -1.61
CA GLY A 118 -21.86 -22.91 -1.38
C GLY A 118 -22.31 -21.45 -1.19
N ILE A 119 -21.42 -20.49 -1.48
CA ILE A 119 -21.68 -19.06 -1.40
C ILE A 119 -22.45 -18.64 -2.64
N LEU A 120 -23.59 -18.01 -2.42
CA LEU A 120 -24.37 -17.38 -3.47
C LEU A 120 -23.99 -15.90 -3.54
N TYR A 121 -23.55 -15.47 -4.71
CA TYR A 121 -23.23 -14.09 -5.03
C TYR A 121 -24.37 -13.45 -5.79
N LYS A 122 -24.63 -12.18 -5.49
CA LYS A 122 -25.62 -11.39 -6.21
C LYS A 122 -25.04 -10.92 -7.53
N ASP A 123 -25.85 -11.06 -8.58
CA ASP A 123 -25.54 -10.47 -9.88
C ASP A 123 -25.44 -8.95 -9.77
N GLY A 124 -24.45 -8.38 -10.46
CA GLY A 124 -24.17 -6.96 -10.39
C GLY A 124 -22.72 -6.62 -10.69
N THR A 125 -22.38 -5.36 -10.49
CA THR A 125 -21.03 -4.85 -10.70
C THR A 125 -20.48 -4.32 -9.39
N TYR A 126 -19.32 -4.82 -9.00
CA TYR A 126 -18.68 -4.57 -7.71
C TYR A 126 -17.31 -3.96 -7.94
N ILE A 127 -16.92 -3.06 -7.05
CA ILE A 127 -15.61 -2.40 -7.09
C ILE A 127 -14.83 -2.92 -5.91
N GLY A 128 -13.61 -3.38 -6.17
CA GLY A 128 -12.68 -3.76 -5.12
C GLY A 128 -11.34 -3.08 -5.30
N THR A 129 -10.67 -2.83 -4.19
CA THR A 129 -9.37 -2.15 -4.18
C THR A 129 -8.39 -2.91 -3.30
N ALA A 130 -7.17 -3.10 -3.80
CA ALA A 130 -6.08 -3.66 -3.03
C ALA A 130 -4.73 -3.08 -3.47
N ASP A 131 -3.70 -3.32 -2.67
CA ASP A 131 -2.34 -2.93 -3.03
C ASP A 131 -1.68 -4.00 -3.89
N GLY A 132 -1.02 -3.57 -4.97
CA GLY A 132 -0.13 -4.37 -5.79
C GLY A 132 1.33 -3.96 -5.56
N TYR A 133 2.14 -3.86 -6.62
CA TYR A 133 3.44 -3.21 -6.48
C TYR A 133 3.28 -1.70 -6.19
N GLY A 134 2.20 -1.09 -6.70
CA GLY A 134 1.76 0.24 -6.31
C GLY A 134 0.50 0.19 -5.42
N PRO A 135 0.24 1.25 -4.65
CA PRO A 135 -0.96 1.32 -3.82
C PRO A 135 -2.22 1.56 -4.66
N ASP A 136 -3.38 1.25 -4.08
CA ASP A 136 -4.71 1.60 -4.61
C ASP A 136 -4.94 1.07 -6.04
N LEU A 137 -4.71 -0.23 -6.27
CA LEU A 137 -5.13 -0.90 -7.50
C LEU A 137 -6.62 -1.24 -7.39
N THR A 138 -7.43 -0.66 -8.26
CA THR A 138 -8.89 -0.78 -8.25
C THR A 138 -9.36 -1.59 -9.46
N VAL A 139 -10.18 -2.59 -9.20
CA VAL A 139 -10.83 -3.43 -10.22
C VAL A 139 -12.35 -3.31 -10.12
N GLN A 140 -13.01 -3.49 -11.26
CA GLN A 140 -14.44 -3.66 -11.39
C GLN A 140 -14.72 -5.10 -11.78
N VAL A 141 -15.50 -5.81 -10.98
CA VAL A 141 -15.89 -7.20 -11.22
C VAL A 141 -17.37 -7.24 -11.55
N THR A 142 -17.72 -7.88 -12.65
CA THR A 142 -19.12 -8.12 -13.04
C THR A 142 -19.49 -9.57 -12.77
N LEU A 143 -20.60 -9.76 -12.08
CA LEU A 143 -21.18 -11.05 -11.73
C LEU A 143 -22.50 -11.26 -12.46
N GLU A 144 -22.62 -12.42 -13.11
CA GLU A 144 -23.83 -12.87 -13.80
C GLU A 144 -24.08 -14.35 -13.51
N GLY A 145 -25.28 -14.68 -13.02
CA GLY A 145 -25.67 -16.07 -12.75
C GLY A 145 -24.74 -16.77 -11.76
N ASN A 146 -24.30 -16.09 -10.70
CA ASN A 146 -23.35 -16.62 -9.71
C ASN A 146 -21.96 -16.97 -10.28
N SER A 147 -21.50 -16.24 -11.30
CA SER A 147 -20.18 -16.42 -11.92
C SER A 147 -19.59 -15.07 -12.33
N ILE A 148 -18.26 -14.97 -12.32
CA ILE A 148 -17.53 -13.80 -12.80
C ILE A 148 -17.57 -13.77 -14.33
N SER A 149 -18.23 -12.76 -14.88
CA SER A 149 -18.33 -12.56 -16.34
C SER A 149 -17.26 -11.61 -16.88
N ASP A 150 -16.83 -10.63 -16.09
CA ASP A 150 -15.87 -9.62 -16.51
C ASP A 150 -15.06 -9.05 -15.33
N ILE A 151 -13.81 -8.67 -15.60
CA ILE A 151 -12.92 -8.00 -14.65
C ILE A 151 -12.18 -6.89 -15.41
N GLU A 152 -12.46 -5.64 -15.06
CA GLU A 152 -11.81 -4.46 -15.63
C GLU A 152 -10.93 -3.75 -14.58
N ILE A 153 -9.74 -3.31 -14.99
CA ILE A 153 -8.87 -2.51 -14.12
C ILE A 153 -9.22 -1.03 -14.30
N VAL A 154 -9.82 -0.42 -13.27
CA VAL A 154 -10.37 0.94 -13.32
C VAL A 154 -9.28 2.00 -13.04
N SER A 155 -8.42 1.76 -12.06
CA SER A 155 -7.32 2.67 -11.70
C SER A 155 -6.18 1.94 -11.01
N HIS A 156 -4.95 2.46 -11.14
CA HIS A 156 -3.77 1.88 -10.49
C HIS A 156 -2.62 2.88 -10.33
N ASN A 157 -1.74 2.65 -9.35
CA ASN A 157 -0.50 3.43 -9.17
C ASN A 157 0.80 2.63 -9.43
N GLU A 158 0.68 1.47 -10.08
CA GLU A 158 1.78 0.59 -10.49
C GLU A 158 2.91 1.32 -11.25
N LYS A 159 4.16 0.83 -11.10
CA LYS A 159 5.35 1.46 -11.70
C LYS A 159 5.97 0.61 -12.77
N GLY A 160 6.29 1.25 -13.90
CA GLY A 160 6.94 0.62 -15.05
C GLY A 160 6.00 -0.38 -15.75
N SER A 161 5.38 0.05 -16.85
CA SER A 161 4.38 -0.74 -17.59
C SER A 161 4.84 -2.16 -17.93
N LYS A 162 6.12 -2.33 -18.26
CA LYS A 162 6.71 -3.64 -18.52
C LYS A 162 6.54 -4.64 -17.35
N PHE A 163 6.42 -4.17 -16.12
CA PHE A 163 6.34 -5.02 -14.94
C PHE A 163 4.90 -5.38 -14.55
N TYR A 164 3.91 -4.51 -14.77
CA TYR A 164 2.53 -4.81 -14.36
C TYR A 164 1.63 -5.29 -15.51
N MET A 165 1.89 -4.87 -16.76
CA MET A 165 1.07 -5.26 -17.92
C MET A 165 0.88 -6.78 -18.06
N PRO A 166 1.92 -7.63 -17.89
CA PRO A 166 1.73 -9.07 -17.99
C PRO A 166 0.73 -9.62 -16.97
N ALA A 167 0.64 -9.04 -15.77
CA ALA A 167 -0.37 -9.41 -14.78
C ALA A 167 -1.76 -8.89 -15.17
N PHE A 168 -1.84 -7.66 -15.68
CA PHE A 168 -3.10 -7.02 -16.10
C PHE A 168 -3.77 -7.79 -17.23
N ASP A 169 -2.98 -8.39 -18.12
CA ASP A 169 -3.49 -9.19 -19.24
C ASP A 169 -3.88 -10.60 -18.78
N ALA A 170 -3.03 -11.26 -17.98
CA ALA A 170 -3.17 -12.69 -17.71
C ALA A 170 -4.03 -13.03 -16.49
N ILE A 171 -3.99 -12.22 -15.42
CA ILE A 171 -4.67 -12.56 -14.15
C ILE A 171 -6.19 -12.46 -14.28
N PRO A 172 -6.78 -11.37 -14.83
CA PRO A 172 -8.23 -11.31 -15.07
C PRO A 172 -8.75 -12.49 -15.89
N ALA A 173 -8.07 -12.82 -16.99
CA ALA A 173 -8.44 -13.95 -17.84
C ALA A 173 -8.40 -15.29 -17.09
N ARG A 174 -7.35 -15.53 -16.31
CA ARG A 174 -7.23 -16.76 -15.50
C ARG A 174 -8.33 -16.88 -14.47
N ILE A 175 -8.70 -15.78 -13.80
CA ILE A 175 -9.76 -15.78 -12.79
C ILE A 175 -11.12 -16.05 -13.43
N ILE A 176 -11.40 -15.45 -14.60
CA ILE A 176 -12.64 -15.71 -15.34
C ILE A 176 -12.68 -17.17 -15.83
N ASP A 177 -11.58 -17.71 -16.33
CA ASP A 177 -11.51 -19.08 -16.84
C ASP A 177 -11.63 -20.13 -15.72
N SER A 178 -10.98 -19.89 -14.57
CA SER A 178 -10.99 -20.81 -13.43
C SER A 178 -12.19 -20.62 -12.51
N GLN A 179 -12.86 -19.47 -12.59
CA GLN A 179 -13.82 -18.99 -11.58
C GLN A 179 -13.24 -19.03 -10.17
N SER A 180 -11.93 -18.77 -10.06
CA SER A 180 -11.19 -18.81 -8.80
C SER A 180 -10.25 -17.62 -8.69
N ILE A 181 -10.17 -17.03 -7.51
CA ILE A 181 -9.26 -15.90 -7.23
C ILE A 181 -7.81 -16.40 -7.04
N SER A 182 -7.64 -17.64 -6.58
CA SER A 182 -6.33 -18.25 -6.33
C SER A 182 -5.75 -18.83 -7.62
N VAL A 183 -5.17 -17.97 -8.45
CA VAL A 183 -4.49 -18.37 -9.69
C VAL A 183 -2.99 -18.11 -9.63
N ASP A 184 -2.23 -18.80 -10.46
CA ASP A 184 -0.79 -18.62 -10.50
C ASP A 184 -0.41 -17.18 -10.88
N ALA A 185 0.48 -16.57 -10.10
CA ALA A 185 1.02 -15.25 -10.40
C ALA A 185 1.91 -15.26 -11.65
N VAL A 186 1.99 -14.12 -12.33
CA VAL A 186 2.86 -13.96 -13.50
C VAL A 186 4.30 -13.69 -13.06
N SER A 187 5.24 -14.45 -13.65
CA SER A 187 6.67 -14.27 -13.38
C SER A 187 7.13 -12.86 -13.77
N GLY A 188 7.77 -12.14 -12.84
CA GLY A 188 8.21 -10.75 -13.04
C GLY A 188 7.12 -9.70 -12.79
N SER A 189 5.89 -10.13 -12.49
CA SER A 189 4.72 -9.29 -12.20
C SER A 189 3.98 -9.76 -10.96
N THR A 190 4.70 -10.40 -10.02
CA THR A 190 4.11 -11.15 -8.90
C THR A 190 3.30 -10.25 -7.96
N TYR A 191 3.82 -9.10 -7.57
CA TYR A 191 3.12 -8.15 -6.68
C TYR A 191 1.85 -7.60 -7.32
N SER A 192 1.92 -7.17 -8.59
CA SER A 192 0.75 -6.71 -9.34
C SER A 192 -0.27 -7.84 -9.54
N SER A 193 0.18 -9.10 -9.67
CA SER A 193 -0.70 -10.27 -9.77
C SER A 193 -1.51 -10.46 -8.48
N TYR A 194 -0.85 -10.42 -7.32
CA TYR A 194 -1.54 -10.52 -6.03
C TYR A 194 -2.45 -9.31 -5.78
N GLY A 195 -2.05 -8.11 -6.19
CA GLY A 195 -2.90 -6.92 -6.11
C GLY A 195 -4.23 -7.10 -6.84
N ILE A 196 -4.19 -7.65 -8.07
CA ILE A 196 -5.43 -7.94 -8.82
C ILE A 196 -6.27 -9.00 -8.12
N MET A 197 -5.66 -10.12 -7.69
CA MET A 197 -6.39 -11.19 -7.00
C MET A 197 -7.08 -10.68 -5.73
N ASN A 198 -6.35 -9.91 -4.91
CA ASN A 198 -6.87 -9.35 -3.67
C ASN A 198 -7.97 -8.31 -3.95
N ALA A 199 -7.81 -7.46 -4.97
CA ALA A 199 -8.84 -6.49 -5.35
C ALA A 199 -10.11 -7.17 -5.87
N VAL A 200 -9.99 -8.31 -6.56
CA VAL A 200 -11.16 -9.14 -6.94
C VAL A 200 -11.80 -9.74 -5.69
N GLY A 201 -11.01 -10.28 -4.76
CA GLY A 201 -11.53 -10.80 -3.48
C GLY A 201 -12.30 -9.76 -2.67
N ASP A 202 -11.78 -8.54 -2.60
CA ASP A 202 -12.45 -7.38 -1.99
C ASP A 202 -13.80 -7.10 -2.66
N ALA A 203 -13.83 -7.02 -4.00
CA ALA A 203 -15.07 -6.82 -4.77
C ALA A 203 -16.11 -7.93 -4.52
N LEU A 204 -15.68 -9.19 -4.44
CA LEU A 204 -16.59 -10.30 -4.20
C LEU A 204 -17.16 -10.30 -2.78
N SER A 205 -16.41 -9.81 -1.79
CA SER A 205 -16.89 -9.76 -0.40
C SER A 205 -18.17 -8.92 -0.25
N ASP A 206 -18.31 -7.86 -1.05
CA ASP A 206 -19.50 -6.99 -1.12
C ASP A 206 -20.69 -7.64 -1.85
N SER A 207 -20.45 -8.71 -2.61
CA SER A 207 -21.47 -9.38 -3.42
C SER A 207 -22.15 -10.56 -2.74
N ILE A 208 -21.69 -10.97 -1.55
CA ILE A 208 -22.20 -12.15 -0.83
C ILE A 208 -23.67 -11.92 -0.42
N GLU A 209 -24.56 -12.83 -0.83
CA GLU A 209 -25.93 -12.87 -0.34
C GLU A 209 -25.95 -13.48 1.08
N SER A 210 -26.19 -12.64 2.10
CA SER A 210 -26.41 -13.07 3.48
C SER A 210 -27.73 -13.84 3.58
N GLY A 211 -27.71 -15.11 3.17
CA GLY A 211 -28.93 -15.90 2.99
C GLY A 211 -28.71 -17.39 2.74
N SER A 212 -27.55 -17.97 3.07
CA SER A 212 -27.38 -19.43 3.18
C SER A 212 -25.97 -19.78 3.64
N ILE A 213 -25.75 -19.81 4.96
CA ILE A 213 -24.79 -20.72 5.55
C ILE A 213 -25.58 -21.48 6.60
N GLU A 214 -26.09 -22.66 6.24
CA GLU A 214 -26.32 -23.66 7.28
C GLU A 214 -24.95 -24.01 7.84
N GLU A 215 -24.81 -23.68 9.12
CA GLU A 215 -23.87 -24.21 10.09
C GLU A 215 -23.41 -25.62 9.69
N ILE A 216 -22.19 -25.73 9.13
CA ILE A 216 -21.54 -27.03 8.98
C ILE A 216 -21.06 -27.43 10.36
N ASP A 217 -21.95 -28.15 11.03
CA ASP A 217 -21.71 -29.00 12.20
C ASP A 217 -20.36 -29.69 12.04
N THR A 218 -19.41 -29.28 12.88
CA THR A 218 -18.11 -29.94 13.00
C THR A 218 -18.34 -31.16 13.89
N PRO A 219 -18.27 -32.41 13.39
CA PRO A 219 -18.35 -33.55 14.28
C PRO A 219 -17.05 -33.63 15.07
N GLU A 220 -17.14 -33.18 16.31
CA GLU A 220 -16.31 -33.62 17.43
C GLU A 220 -16.32 -35.16 17.49
N HIS A 221 -15.17 -35.80 17.26
CA HIS A 221 -14.95 -37.14 17.80
C HIS A 221 -13.50 -37.35 18.23
N SER A 222 -13.31 -37.08 19.53
CA SER A 222 -12.53 -37.80 20.53
C SER A 222 -11.43 -38.77 20.09
N GLU A 223 -10.26 -38.52 20.66
CA GLU A 223 -9.22 -39.49 20.98
C GLU A 223 -9.78 -40.70 21.76
N GLU A 224 -9.37 -41.92 21.42
CA GLU A 224 -9.13 -43.00 22.39
C GLU A 224 -8.17 -44.06 21.81
N GLU A 225 -7.20 -44.43 22.66
CA GLU A 225 -6.19 -45.50 22.56
C GLU A 225 -6.86 -46.89 22.45
N GLU A 226 -6.26 -48.06 22.22
CA GLU A 226 -4.91 -48.60 22.23
C GLU A 226 -5.01 -50.01 21.57
N HIS A 227 -3.87 -50.67 21.31
CA HIS A 227 -3.57 -52.09 21.60
C HIS A 227 -2.70 -52.74 20.51
N GLY A 228 -1.41 -52.87 20.83
CA GLY A 228 -0.44 -53.59 20.02
C GLY A 228 -0.50 -55.11 20.16
N THR A 229 0.02 -55.81 19.15
CA THR A 229 0.76 -57.09 19.21
C THR A 229 1.54 -57.13 17.88
N GLY A 230 2.80 -57.55 17.72
CA GLY A 230 3.84 -58.04 18.59
C GLY A 230 4.89 -58.74 17.70
N LYS A 231 6.18 -58.51 17.99
CA LYS A 231 7.31 -59.45 17.85
C LYS A 231 7.97 -59.65 16.47
N GLY A 232 9.28 -59.37 16.40
CA GLY A 232 10.14 -59.93 15.34
C GLY A 232 11.55 -59.36 15.14
N LYS A 233 12.42 -59.46 16.16
CA LYS A 233 13.91 -59.46 16.13
C LYS A 233 14.62 -59.56 14.75
N GLY A 234 15.73 -58.84 14.61
CA GLY A 234 17.01 -59.47 14.24
C GLY A 234 17.89 -58.74 13.21
N ASN A 235 18.96 -58.14 13.71
CA ASN A 235 20.16 -57.60 13.06
C ASN A 235 20.78 -58.51 11.97
N GLY A 236 21.55 -57.94 11.04
CA GLY A 236 22.55 -58.68 10.28
C GLY A 236 23.15 -57.95 9.09
N GLU A 237 24.42 -57.53 9.24
CA GLU A 237 25.31 -57.03 8.20
C GLU A 237 25.47 -58.01 7.02
N GLY A 238 25.77 -57.51 5.82
CA GLY A 238 26.13 -58.37 4.70
C GLY A 238 26.50 -57.63 3.42
N LEU A 239 27.79 -57.35 3.25
CA LEU A 239 28.42 -57.05 1.97
C LEU A 239 28.04 -58.11 0.89
N HIS A 240 27.68 -57.66 -0.32
CA HIS A 240 28.15 -58.35 -1.52
C HIS A 240 28.28 -57.42 -2.74
N LYS A 241 29.48 -57.43 -3.30
CA LYS A 241 29.82 -56.95 -4.65
C LYS A 241 29.15 -57.83 -5.71
N GLY A 242 28.92 -57.31 -6.92
CA GLY A 242 28.81 -58.17 -8.10
C GLY A 242 28.09 -57.61 -9.33
N ASN A 243 28.86 -56.94 -10.19
CA ASN A 243 28.85 -56.93 -11.66
C ASN A 243 27.74 -57.59 -12.52
N ARG A 244 27.48 -56.91 -13.66
CA ARG A 244 27.01 -57.36 -15.00
C ARG A 244 25.54 -57.77 -15.07
N GLU A 245 24.77 -57.39 -16.09
CA GLU A 245 25.08 -57.33 -17.55
C GLU A 245 24.82 -55.97 -18.21
#